data_AF-A0A3C0WEW7-F1
#
_entry.id   AF-A0A3C0WEW7-F1
#
_cell.length_a   1.000
_cell.length_b   1.000
_cell.length_c   1.000
_cell.angle_alpha   90.00
_cell.angle_beta   90.00
_cell.angle_gamma   90.00
#
_symmetry.space_group_name_H-M   'P 1'
#
loop_
_entity.id
_entity.type
_entity.pdbx_description
1 polymer ?
#
loop_
_entity_poly.entity_id
_entity_poly.type
_entity_poly.pdbx_seq_one_letter_code
_entity_poly.pdbx_strand_id
1 'polypeptide(L)'
;MDSRTFRLVILLSVAHALVHVFELSMPSVEREIATIYDDGKSEYTGWLSFWFRVPWGLGALFVGMLVDKFGARVMLTIYFVGCAACCFLISGQPSSDMLTCLMFVLGCFASIYHPAGLALLSLKTTPENRPHALGIHGVFG
;
A
#
# COMPACT_ATOMS: atom_id res chain seq x y z
N MET A 1 18.82 -17.45 -10.92
CA MET A 1 18.75 -16.15 -10.22
C MET A 1 19.80 -16.13 -9.15
N ASP A 2 20.61 -15.08 -9.03
CA ASP A 2 21.65 -15.01 -8.01
C ASP A 2 21.06 -14.80 -6.60
N SER A 3 21.83 -15.10 -5.55
CA SER A 3 21.35 -15.04 -4.17
C SER A 3 20.96 -13.62 -3.72
N ARG A 4 21.56 -12.56 -4.28
CA ARG A 4 21.22 -11.18 -3.89
C ARG A 4 19.88 -10.80 -4.51
N THR A 5 19.68 -11.11 -5.79
CA THR A 5 18.40 -10.90 -6.47
C THR A 5 17.29 -11.69 -5.78
N PHE A 6 17.50 -12.96 -5.45
CA PHE A 6 16.51 -13.75 -4.71
C PHE A 6 16.11 -13.13 -3.38
N ARG A 7 17.07 -12.67 -2.56
CA ARG A 7 16.78 -11.96 -1.31
C ARG A 7 15.97 -10.69 -1.54
N LEU A 8 16.27 -9.95 -2.60
CA LEU A 8 15.52 -8.75 -2.97
C LEU A 8 14.10 -9.09 -3.41
N VAL A 9 13.88 -10.16 -4.19
CA VAL A 9 12.55 -10.64 -4.55
C VAL A 9 11.74 -10.94 -3.29
N ILE A 10 12.28 -11.73 -2.36
CA ILE A 10 11.59 -12.06 -1.10
C ILE A 10 11.27 -10.81 -0.29
N LEU A 11 12.21 -9.87 -0.18
CA LEU A 11 11.97 -8.61 0.53
C LEU A 11 10.82 -7.81 -0.10
N LEU A 12 10.79 -7.72 -1.44
CA LEU A 12 9.69 -7.08 -2.14
C LEU A 12 8.39 -7.88 -2.01
N SER A 13 8.42 -9.21 -2.02
CA SER A 13 7.22 -10.03 -1.78
C SER A 13 6.63 -9.78 -0.38
N VAL A 14 7.46 -9.70 0.66
CA VAL A 14 6.99 -9.36 2.02
C VAL A 14 6.41 -7.95 2.06
N ALA A 15 7.05 -7.00 1.38
CA ALA A 15 6.51 -5.66 1.21
C ALA A 15 5.14 -5.65 0.49
N HIS A 16 4.95 -6.54 -0.48
CA HIS A 16 3.67 -6.71 -1.17
C HIS A 16 2.57 -7.17 -0.23
N ALA A 17 2.87 -8.20 0.56
CA ALA A 17 1.94 -8.72 1.55
C ALA A 17 1.52 -7.63 2.54
N LEU A 18 2.45 -6.77 2.98
CA LEU A 18 2.14 -5.66 3.87
C LEU A 18 1.16 -4.65 3.26
N VAL A 19 1.26 -4.38 1.94
CA VAL A 19 0.26 -3.55 1.25
C VAL A 19 -1.13 -4.17 1.33
N HIS A 20 -1.26 -5.47 1.07
CA HIS A 20 -2.56 -6.13 1.18
C HIS A 20 -3.05 -6.26 2.62
N VAL A 21 -2.15 -6.32 3.61
CA VAL A 21 -2.55 -6.19 5.02
C VAL A 21 -3.23 -4.84 5.25
N PHE A 22 -2.69 -3.74 4.71
CA PHE A 22 -3.37 -2.44 4.79
C PHE A 22 -4.71 -2.45 4.04
N GLU A 23 -4.78 -3.04 2.85
CA GLU A 23 -6.02 -3.14 2.07
C GLU A 23 -7.13 -3.90 2.80
N LEU A 24 -6.78 -5.08 3.31
CA LEU A 24 -7.71 -6.05 3.86
C LEU A 24 -8.00 -5.78 5.33
N SER A 25 -7.22 -4.93 5.99
CA SER A 25 -7.51 -4.48 7.34
C SER A 25 -8.88 -3.77 7.41
N MET A 26 -9.17 -2.86 6.48
CA MET A 26 -10.44 -2.12 6.45
C MET A 26 -11.69 -3.01 6.48
N PRO A 27 -11.90 -3.97 5.54
CA PRO A 27 -13.07 -4.84 5.58
C PRO A 27 -13.10 -5.73 6.82
N SER A 28 -11.94 -6.09 7.41
CA SER A 28 -11.91 -6.92 8.63
C SER A 28 -12.43 -6.20 9.87
N VAL A 29 -12.28 -4.88 9.96
CA VAL A 29 -12.73 -4.06 11.11
C VAL A 29 -13.90 -3.15 10.76
N GLU A 30 -14.44 -3.23 9.55
CA GLU A 30 -15.46 -2.32 9.03
C GLU A 30 -16.66 -2.20 9.97
N ARG A 31 -17.19 -3.34 10.43
CA ARG A 31 -18.36 -3.37 11.31
C ARG A 31 -18.09 -2.69 12.65
N GLU A 32 -16.88 -2.81 13.19
CA GLU A 32 -16.50 -2.17 14.45
C GLU A 32 -16.41 -0.65 14.27
N ILE A 33 -15.80 -0.20 13.17
CA ILE A 33 -15.75 1.22 12.82
C ILE A 33 -17.17 1.78 12.64
N ALA A 34 -18.06 1.07 11.93
CA ALA A 34 -19.46 1.46 11.77
C ALA A 34 -20.16 1.65 13.12
N THR A 35 -19.96 0.75 14.08
CA THR A 35 -20.56 0.88 15.42
C THR A 35 -20.02 2.06 16.22
N ILE A 36 -18.77 2.45 16.02
CA ILE A 36 -18.12 3.55 16.77
C ILE A 36 -18.46 4.92 16.16
N TYR A 37 -18.52 5.01 14.82
CA TYR A 37 -18.55 6.29 14.10
C TYR A 37 -19.86 6.58 13.36
N ASP A 38 -20.75 5.60 13.19
CA ASP A 38 -21.95 5.73 12.36
C ASP A 38 -23.18 5.01 12.96
N ASP A 39 -23.22 4.83 14.28
CA ASP A 39 -24.29 4.12 15.02
C ASP A 39 -24.64 2.73 14.43
N GLY A 40 -23.67 2.07 13.81
CA GLY A 40 -23.84 0.75 13.17
C GLY A 40 -24.37 0.79 11.73
N LYS A 41 -24.51 1.98 11.13
CA LYS A 41 -24.78 2.14 9.69
C LYS A 41 -23.48 2.00 8.89
N SER A 42 -23.60 1.63 7.62
CA SER A 42 -22.46 1.37 6.72
C SER A 42 -22.20 2.52 5.73
N GLU A 43 -22.87 3.66 5.88
CA GLU A 43 -22.73 4.77 4.94
C GLU A 43 -21.37 5.44 5.11
N TYR A 44 -20.99 5.74 6.35
CA TYR A 44 -19.69 6.32 6.68
C TYR A 44 -18.55 5.39 6.28
N THR A 45 -18.62 4.10 6.58
CA THR A 45 -17.54 3.14 6.26
C THR A 45 -17.38 2.92 4.76
N GLY A 46 -18.46 3.00 4.00
CA GLY A 46 -18.44 3.01 2.54
C GLY A 46 -17.66 4.20 1.99
N TRP A 47 -17.97 5.42 2.47
CA TRP A 47 -17.23 6.62 2.10
C TRP A 47 -15.77 6.59 2.58
N LEU A 48 -15.52 6.08 3.77
CA LEU A 48 -14.17 5.94 4.32
C LEU A 48 -13.31 5.03 3.43
N SER A 49 -13.87 3.89 3.01
CA SER A 49 -13.24 2.95 2.08
C SER A 49 -13.01 3.57 0.70
N PHE A 50 -13.94 4.37 0.22
CA PHE A 50 -13.79 5.13 -1.02
C PHE A 50 -12.61 6.10 -0.94
N TRP A 51 -12.55 6.91 0.12
CA TRP A 51 -11.47 7.89 0.30
C TRP A 51 -10.09 7.27 0.49
N PHE A 52 -10.02 6.04 0.98
CA PHE A 52 -8.79 5.26 0.99
C PHE A 52 -8.41 4.74 -0.41
N ARG A 53 -9.36 4.14 -1.16
CA ARG A 53 -9.08 3.46 -2.44
C ARG A 53 -8.88 4.40 -3.63
N VAL A 54 -9.53 5.56 -3.64
CA VAL A 54 -9.40 6.54 -4.75
C VAL A 54 -7.97 7.02 -4.96
N PRO A 55 -7.27 7.60 -3.95
CA PRO A 55 -5.89 8.02 -4.11
C PRO A 55 -4.96 6.83 -4.33
N TRP A 56 -5.30 5.64 -3.85
CA TRP A 56 -4.54 4.44 -4.14
C TRP A 56 -4.54 4.13 -5.65
N GLY A 57 -5.72 4.01 -6.26
CA GLY A 57 -5.84 3.69 -7.69
C GLY A 57 -5.33 4.82 -8.59
N LEU A 58 -5.79 6.05 -8.38
CA LEU A 58 -5.43 7.18 -9.23
C LEU A 58 -3.99 7.65 -8.99
N GLY A 59 -3.52 7.62 -7.75
CA GLY A 59 -2.16 8.03 -7.38
C GLY A 59 -1.09 7.18 -8.04
N ALA A 60 -1.34 5.89 -8.28
CA ALA A 60 -0.37 4.99 -8.89
C ALA A 60 0.12 5.47 -10.27
N LEU A 61 -0.75 6.14 -11.05
CA LEU A 61 -0.37 6.73 -12.34
C LEU A 61 0.69 7.83 -12.18
N PHE A 62 0.46 8.74 -11.22
CA PHE A 62 1.39 9.84 -10.94
C PHE A 62 2.67 9.34 -10.25
N VAL A 63 2.55 8.35 -9.37
CA VAL A 63 3.70 7.81 -8.67
C VAL A 63 4.65 7.07 -9.60
N GLY A 64 4.17 6.44 -10.68
CA GLY A 64 5.06 5.90 -11.71
C GLY A 64 6.08 6.94 -12.22
N MET A 65 5.61 8.15 -12.52
CA MET A 65 6.48 9.26 -12.94
C MET A 65 7.44 9.71 -11.83
N LEU A 66 7.00 9.70 -10.58
CA LEU A 66 7.85 10.02 -9.42
C LEU A 66 8.92 8.95 -9.19
N VAL A 67 8.59 7.67 -9.38
CA VAL A 67 9.51 6.54 -9.28
C VAL A 67 10.60 6.65 -10.34
N ASP A 68 10.25 7.03 -11.57
CA ASP A 68 11.23 7.22 -12.64
C ASP A 68 12.19 8.39 -12.34
N LYS A 69 11.69 9.44 -11.68
CA LYS A 69 12.49 10.64 -11.34
C LYS A 69 13.34 10.48 -10.09
N PHE A 70 12.79 9.92 -9.02
CA PHE A 70 13.42 9.89 -7.69
C PHE A 70 13.97 8.50 -7.33
N GLY A 71 13.63 7.48 -8.11
CA GLY A 71 14.08 6.10 -7.93
C GLY A 71 13.22 5.29 -6.96
N ALA A 72 13.04 4.01 -7.30
CA ALA A 72 12.17 3.10 -6.57
C ALA A 72 12.54 2.93 -5.08
N ARG A 73 13.83 2.92 -4.72
CA ARG A 73 14.27 2.73 -3.33
C ARG A 73 13.83 3.87 -2.40
N VAL A 74 13.95 5.11 -2.89
CA VAL A 74 13.53 6.29 -2.13
C VAL A 74 12.02 6.27 -1.96
N MET A 75 11.29 6.00 -3.04
CA MET A 75 9.83 5.91 -3.02
C MET A 75 9.32 4.81 -2.08
N LEU A 76 9.92 3.61 -2.10
CA LEU A 76 9.58 2.53 -1.16
C LEU A 76 9.84 2.93 0.30
N THR A 77 10.88 3.71 0.57
CA THR A 77 11.16 4.20 1.94
C THR A 77 10.07 5.18 2.39
N ILE A 78 9.66 6.11 1.51
CA ILE A 78 8.56 7.03 1.78
C ILE A 78 7.26 6.28 2.02
N TYR A 79 6.97 5.26 1.21
CA TYR A 79 5.84 4.36 1.40
C TYR A 79 5.82 3.75 2.81
N PHE A 80 6.90 3.08 3.22
CA PHE A 80 6.94 2.40 4.52
C PHE A 80 6.79 3.37 5.68
N VAL A 81 7.55 4.47 5.68
CA VAL A 81 7.53 5.47 6.76
C VAL A 81 6.17 6.18 6.81
N GLY A 82 5.63 6.56 5.65
CA GLY A 82 4.34 7.22 5.52
C GLY A 82 3.19 6.35 6.00
N CYS A 83 3.10 5.10 5.53
CA CYS A 83 2.08 4.16 5.97
C CYS A 83 2.19 3.87 7.47
N ALA A 84 3.39 3.62 8.00
CA ALA A 84 3.57 3.36 9.43
C ALA A 84 3.14 4.57 10.29
N ALA A 85 3.53 5.79 9.90
CA ALA A 85 3.12 7.00 10.60
C ALA A 85 1.61 7.21 10.54
N CYS A 86 0.98 7.02 9.37
CA CYS A 86 -0.46 7.08 9.23
C CYS A 86 -1.16 6.07 10.13
N CYS A 87 -0.77 4.79 10.10
CA CYS A 87 -1.36 3.75 10.94
C CYS A 87 -1.26 4.09 12.43
N PHE A 88 -0.11 4.60 12.87
CA PHE A 88 0.06 5.06 14.25
C PHE A 88 -0.91 6.19 14.60
N LEU A 89 -1.04 7.21 13.74
CA LEU A 89 -1.97 8.32 13.95
C LEU A 89 -3.43 7.86 13.97
N ILE A 90 -3.81 6.97 13.05
CA ILE A 90 -5.16 6.39 12.92
C ILE A 90 -5.57 5.65 14.20
N SER A 91 -4.66 4.89 14.81
CA SER A 91 -4.95 4.03 15.97
C SER A 91 -5.54 4.75 17.19
N GLY A 92 -5.31 6.07 17.30
CA GLY A 92 -5.78 6.88 18.42
C GLY A 92 -6.72 8.02 18.02
N GLN A 93 -7.25 8.05 16.79
CA GLN A 93 -8.15 9.14 16.39
C GLN A 93 -9.59 8.88 16.83
N PRO A 94 -10.23 9.80 17.59
CA PRO A 94 -11.65 9.72 17.91
C PRO A 94 -12.54 10.51 16.95
N SER A 95 -11.96 11.30 16.04
CA SER A 95 -12.72 12.14 15.10
C SER A 95 -12.90 11.43 13.76
N SER A 96 -14.15 11.30 13.32
CA SER A 96 -14.52 10.72 12.02
C SER A 96 -13.93 11.50 10.83
N ASP A 97 -13.90 12.83 10.90
CA ASP A 97 -13.32 13.68 9.86
C ASP A 97 -11.81 13.49 9.76
N MET A 98 -11.12 13.47 10.92
CA MET A 98 -9.68 13.23 10.96
C MET A 98 -9.33 11.82 10.48
N LEU A 99 -10.13 10.82 10.87
CA LEU A 99 -9.97 9.44 10.39
C LEU A 99 -10.11 9.38 8.86
N THR A 100 -11.08 10.08 8.28
CA THR A 100 -11.27 10.18 6.83
C THR A 100 -10.07 10.81 6.14
N CYS A 101 -9.56 11.91 6.69
CA CYS A 101 -8.36 12.58 6.17
C CYS A 101 -7.14 11.65 6.22
N LEU A 102 -6.91 10.97 7.34
CA LEU A 102 -5.79 10.05 7.49
C LEU A 102 -5.92 8.81 6.59
N MET A 103 -7.13 8.30 6.37
CA MET A 103 -7.39 7.23 5.40
C MET A 103 -7.05 7.65 3.98
N PHE A 104 -7.42 8.87 3.58
CA PHE A 104 -7.04 9.42 2.28
C PHE A 104 -5.52 9.54 2.13
N VAL A 105 -4.83 10.09 3.15
CA VAL A 105 -3.37 10.20 3.16
C VAL A 105 -2.70 8.82 3.14
N LEU A 106 -3.23 7.85 3.89
CA LEU A 106 -2.75 6.48 3.86
C LEU A 106 -2.87 5.87 2.46
N GLY A 107 -4.00 6.10 1.77
CA GLY A 107 -4.20 5.69 0.38
C GLY A 107 -3.21 6.32 -0.60
N CYS A 108 -2.87 7.60 -0.41
CA CYS A 108 -1.80 8.28 -1.17
C CYS A 108 -0.45 7.57 -0.99
N PHE A 109 -0.06 7.22 0.24
CA PHE A 109 1.18 6.48 0.48
C PHE A 109 1.12 5.05 -0.08
N ALA A 110 -0.01 4.34 0.10
CA ALA A 110 -0.20 2.98 -0.40
C ALA A 110 -0.09 2.89 -1.93
N SER A 111 -0.49 3.96 -2.65
CA SER A 111 -0.36 4.07 -4.11
C SER A 111 1.08 3.89 -4.64
N ILE A 112 2.08 4.12 -3.79
CA ILE A 112 3.49 4.13 -4.18
C ILE A 112 4.04 2.73 -4.43
N TYR A 113 3.54 1.74 -3.70
CA TYR A 113 4.21 0.45 -3.64
C TYR A 113 4.20 -0.28 -4.98
N HIS A 114 3.07 -0.37 -5.68
CA HIS A 114 3.00 -1.10 -6.96
C HIS A 114 3.94 -0.53 -8.04
N PRO A 115 3.93 0.77 -8.35
CA PRO A 115 4.87 1.32 -9.34
C PRO A 115 6.34 1.18 -8.88
N ALA A 116 6.64 1.47 -7.60
CA ALA A 116 8.02 1.42 -7.10
C ALA A 116 8.57 -0.01 -7.00
N GLY A 117 7.79 -0.92 -6.41
CA GLY A 117 8.15 -2.32 -6.18
C GLY A 117 8.32 -3.07 -7.49
N LEU A 118 7.37 -2.93 -8.42
CA LEU A 118 7.44 -3.60 -9.73
C LEU A 118 8.57 -3.03 -10.60
N ALA A 119 8.81 -1.72 -10.56
CA ALA A 119 9.96 -1.12 -11.23
C ALA A 119 11.29 -1.66 -10.68
N LEU A 120 11.45 -1.71 -9.35
CA LEU A 120 12.67 -2.23 -8.73
C LEU A 120 12.88 -3.71 -9.04
N LEU A 121 11.82 -4.51 -8.99
CA LEU A 121 11.86 -5.93 -9.35
C LEU A 121 12.29 -6.11 -10.81
N SER A 122 11.68 -5.36 -11.73
CA SER A 122 11.98 -5.43 -13.15
C SER A 122 13.41 -5.01 -13.48
N LEU A 123 13.94 -3.99 -12.81
CA LEU A 123 15.31 -3.48 -12.97
C LEU A 123 16.38 -4.40 -12.38
N LYS A 124 16.02 -5.26 -11.42
CA LYS A 124 16.96 -6.19 -10.75
C LYS A 124 16.88 -7.62 -11.25
N THR A 125 15.92 -7.91 -12.12
CA THR A 125 15.75 -9.23 -12.75
C THR A 125 16.19 -9.20 -14.21
N THR A 126 16.60 -10.36 -14.74
CA THR A 126 16.89 -10.55 -16.15
C THR A 126 15.64 -11.10 -16.86
N PRO A 127 15.52 -10.96 -18.20
CA PRO A 127 14.38 -11.51 -18.93
C PRO A 127 14.11 -12.99 -18.64
N GLU A 128 15.14 -13.82 -18.44
CA GLU A 128 14.99 -15.24 -18.17
C GLU A 128 14.43 -15.54 -16.77
N ASN A 129 14.79 -14.74 -15.76
CA ASN A 129 14.40 -15.00 -14.37
C ASN A 129 13.21 -14.16 -13.87
N ARG A 130 12.84 -13.10 -14.60
CA ARG A 130 11.73 -12.21 -14.26
C ARG A 130 10.38 -12.92 -14.11
N PRO A 131 9.98 -13.86 -14.97
CA PRO A 131 8.69 -14.57 -14.81
C PRO A 131 8.62 -15.32 -13.47
N HIS A 132 9.71 -15.97 -13.06
CA HIS A 132 9.78 -16.66 -11.78
C HIS A 132 9.78 -15.69 -10.59
N ALA A 133 10.48 -14.57 -10.71
CA ALA A 133 10.48 -13.52 -9.69
C ALA A 133 9.09 -12.90 -9.51
N LEU A 134 8.39 -12.60 -10.60
CA LEU A 134 7.00 -12.12 -10.57
C LEU A 134 6.04 -13.18 -10.03
N GLY A 135 6.25 -14.46 -10.35
CA GLY A 135 5.48 -15.56 -9.78
C GLY A 135 5.61 -15.65 -8.26
N ILE A 136 6.83 -15.59 -7.73
CA ILE A 136 7.06 -15.52 -6.27
C ILE A 136 6.41 -14.27 -5.69
N HIS A 137 6.53 -13.13 -6.37
CA HIS A 137 5.94 -11.87 -5.91
C HIS A 137 4.42 -11.93 -5.80
N GLY A 138 3.75 -12.48 -6.82
CA GLY A 138 2.29 -12.59 -6.87
C GLY A 138 1.69 -13.61 -5.89
N VAL A 139 2.48 -14.53 -5.34
CA VAL A 139 1.98 -15.41 -4.26
C VAL A 139 1.74 -14.63 -2.97
N PHE A 140 2.43 -13.50 -2.78
CA PHE A 140 2.32 -12.67 -1.58
C PHE A 140 1.27 -11.55 -1.70
N GLY A 141 0.54 -11.51 -2.83
CA GLY A 141 -0.43 -10.47 -3.15
C GLY A 141 -0.89 -10.59 -4.59
#